data_AF-A0A1H1HKK9-F1
#
_entry.id   AF-A0A1H1HKK9-F1
#
_cell.length_a   1.000
_cell.length_b   1.000
_cell.length_c   1.000
_cell.angle_alpha   90.00
_cell.angle_beta   90.00
_cell.angle_gamma   90.00
#
_symmetry.space_group_name_H-M   'P 1'
#
loop_
_entity.id
_entity.type
_entity.pdbx_description
1 polymer ?
#
loop_
_entity_poly.entity_id
_entity_poly.type
_entity_poly.pdbx_seq_one_letter_code
_entity_poly.pdbx_strand_id
1 'polypeptide(L)'
;MTEEINPPLRVTYGDDVIAEKAEEAIRALVAEDVPARLAAGDATLWGPEAQQEAAIRLGWLNLPVSSRELLPKINELVERARAEGLDHVVLAGMGGSSLAPEVICATADAPLTVLDTTDPDQVRRALADRIDRTILVVASKSGTTIETDSHRRIYEQAFRDAGINPADRIVVVTDPGSPLERLATDAGYTVVLADPNVGGRYSALSAFGLVPSALAGVNVAELLDQAATVHETLGRSEGNPGLELGAALGAAALAGRDKLILDDSVSQINGLPDWIEQLIAESTGKSGRGILPVVAAEPNGAGDELVVSIGGEGAVTVSGPLGAQFLVWEYATAVAGRLLGIDPFNQPNVAESKQNTSAILAEGLPEAAPALVDGPVEVYGDVPDDAKDLTDVLTGLLRAVPDDGYLAVLAYLDRWAAFDQPTPPDAALDELTEAWAAADPATLRALLAVRTDRPVTFGWGPRYLHSTGQYHKGGPQNGVFLQITGAVTEDVPVPGKPYSLGTLQMAQALGDAGALASRGRPAVRMHLTDRTAGVAHLLAAARRL
;
A
#
# COMPACT_ATOMS: atom_id res chain seq x y z
N MET A 1 12.23 -17.69 33.65
CA MET A 1 12.42 -17.75 32.18
C MET A 1 12.65 -16.32 31.74
N THR A 2 13.87 -15.98 31.38
CA THR A 2 14.17 -14.73 30.69
C THR A 2 13.56 -14.85 29.29
N GLU A 3 12.47 -14.14 29.03
CA GLU A 3 12.00 -13.94 27.66
C GLU A 3 13.17 -13.37 26.85
N GLU A 4 13.48 -14.02 25.74
CA GLU A 4 14.48 -13.56 24.79
C GLU A 4 13.96 -12.22 24.25
N ILE A 5 14.67 -11.13 24.52
CA ILE A 5 14.20 -9.74 24.27
C ILE A 5 13.94 -9.47 22.77
N ASN A 6 14.34 -10.37 21.87
CA ASN A 6 13.91 -10.44 20.48
C ASN A 6 14.04 -11.88 19.98
N PRO A 7 12.97 -12.70 19.94
CA PRO A 7 13.06 -14.05 19.41
C PRO A 7 13.42 -13.99 17.90
N PRO A 8 14.23 -14.94 17.39
CA PRO A 8 14.57 -14.98 15.97
C PRO A 8 13.30 -15.21 15.13
N LEU A 9 13.27 -14.64 13.92
CA LEU A 9 12.14 -14.84 13.03
C LEU A 9 12.05 -16.32 12.60
N ARG A 10 10.84 -16.88 12.66
CA ARG A 10 10.53 -18.27 12.29
C ARG A 10 9.33 -18.33 11.36
N VAL A 11 9.36 -19.33 10.48
CA VAL A 11 8.23 -19.76 9.66
C VAL A 11 7.86 -21.18 10.08
N THR A 12 6.59 -21.44 10.31
CA THR A 12 6.10 -22.78 10.66
C THR A 12 4.84 -23.12 9.87
N TYR A 13 4.61 -24.41 9.62
CA TYR A 13 3.44 -24.89 8.90
C TYR A 13 2.45 -25.54 9.88
N GLY A 14 1.21 -25.06 9.88
CA GLY A 14 0.10 -25.65 10.63
C GLY A 14 -0.76 -26.60 9.78
N ASP A 15 -0.52 -26.67 8.47
CA ASP A 15 -1.21 -27.51 7.51
C ASP A 15 -0.22 -28.45 6.81
N ASP A 16 -0.42 -29.77 6.96
CA ASP A 16 0.47 -30.81 6.41
C ASP A 16 0.55 -30.79 4.88
N VAL A 17 -0.54 -30.42 4.19
CA VAL A 17 -0.59 -30.34 2.72
C VAL A 17 0.23 -29.15 2.24
N ILE A 18 0.12 -28.01 2.93
CA ILE A 18 0.96 -26.84 2.66
C ILE A 18 2.43 -27.14 2.95
N ALA A 19 2.72 -27.82 4.06
CA ALA A 19 4.07 -28.23 4.42
C ALA A 19 4.70 -29.11 3.32
N GLU A 20 4.00 -30.15 2.88
CA GLU A 20 4.47 -31.06 1.82
C GLU A 20 4.74 -30.30 0.51
N LYS A 21 3.81 -29.43 0.10
CA LYS A 21 3.95 -28.61 -1.12
C LYS A 21 5.10 -27.62 -1.03
N ALA A 22 5.27 -26.97 0.12
CA ALA A 22 6.38 -26.06 0.36
C ALA A 22 7.72 -26.82 0.33
N GLU A 23 7.82 -27.99 0.96
CA GLU A 23 9.03 -28.81 0.93
C GLU A 23 9.40 -29.30 -0.49
N GLU A 24 8.40 -29.69 -1.29
CA GLU A 24 8.60 -30.02 -2.71
C GLU A 24 9.19 -28.83 -3.48
N ALA A 25 8.64 -27.64 -3.29
CA ALA A 25 9.13 -26.42 -3.91
C ALA A 25 10.54 -26.04 -3.41
N ILE A 26 10.81 -26.15 -2.11
CA ILE A 26 12.15 -25.92 -1.53
C ILE A 26 13.17 -26.86 -2.18
N ARG A 27 12.88 -28.15 -2.30
CA ARG A 27 13.79 -29.11 -2.96
C ARG A 27 14.11 -28.71 -4.39
N ALA A 28 13.11 -28.25 -5.15
CA ALA A 28 13.31 -27.77 -6.51
C ALA A 28 14.17 -26.49 -6.57
N LEU A 29 13.87 -25.51 -5.71
CA LEU A 29 14.61 -24.25 -5.62
C LEU A 29 16.07 -24.46 -5.21
N VAL A 30 16.32 -25.36 -4.25
CA VAL A 30 17.67 -25.72 -3.80
C VAL A 30 18.44 -26.47 -4.89
N ALA A 31 17.78 -27.34 -5.67
CA ALA A 31 18.42 -28.03 -6.79
C ALA A 31 18.91 -27.05 -7.89
N GLU A 32 18.28 -25.88 -8.01
CA GLU A 32 18.67 -24.79 -8.91
C GLU A 32 19.60 -23.74 -8.25
N ASP A 33 20.04 -23.98 -7.01
CA ASP A 33 20.86 -23.09 -6.18
C ASP A 33 20.24 -21.70 -5.98
N VAL A 34 18.90 -21.60 -6.04
CA VAL A 34 18.18 -20.33 -5.92
C VAL A 34 18.56 -19.56 -4.65
N PRO A 35 18.66 -20.18 -3.45
CA PRO A 35 18.97 -19.43 -2.23
C PRO A 35 20.32 -18.72 -2.28
N ALA A 36 21.38 -19.43 -2.68
CA ALA A 36 22.73 -18.88 -2.75
C ALA A 36 22.85 -17.84 -3.88
N ARG A 37 22.26 -18.12 -5.05
CA ARG A 37 22.24 -17.20 -6.19
C ARG A 37 21.48 -15.93 -5.88
N LEU A 38 20.32 -16.02 -5.21
CA LEU A 38 19.54 -14.86 -4.81
C LEU A 38 20.31 -14.01 -3.79
N ALA A 39 20.88 -14.64 -2.75
CA ALA A 39 21.71 -13.93 -1.77
C ALA A 39 22.94 -13.25 -2.41
N ALA A 40 23.48 -13.82 -3.50
CA ALA A 40 24.56 -13.23 -4.28
C ALA A 40 24.12 -12.13 -5.27
N GLY A 41 22.82 -11.82 -5.34
CA GLY A 41 22.28 -10.82 -6.26
C GLY A 41 22.25 -11.26 -7.72
N ASP A 42 22.09 -12.57 -8.00
CA ASP A 42 22.02 -13.08 -9.37
C ASP A 42 20.71 -12.67 -10.07
N ALA A 43 20.81 -11.65 -10.92
CA ALA A 43 19.70 -11.11 -11.69
C ALA A 43 19.13 -12.09 -12.75
N THR A 44 19.79 -13.21 -13.05
CA THR A 44 19.34 -14.16 -14.07
C THR A 44 18.23 -15.11 -13.61
N LEU A 45 17.88 -15.08 -12.31
CA LEU A 45 16.94 -16.03 -11.70
C LEU A 45 15.54 -16.02 -12.33
N TRP A 46 15.03 -14.87 -12.77
CA TRP A 46 13.69 -14.74 -13.33
C TRP A 46 13.65 -14.75 -14.87
N GLY A 47 14.74 -15.19 -15.50
CA GLY A 47 14.85 -15.33 -16.94
C GLY A 47 15.31 -14.05 -17.68
N PRO A 48 15.54 -14.15 -19.00
CA PRO A 48 16.20 -13.09 -19.77
C PRO A 48 15.45 -11.76 -19.82
N GLU A 49 14.11 -11.81 -19.81
CA GLU A 49 13.28 -10.60 -19.86
C GLU A 49 13.36 -9.78 -18.57
N ALA A 50 13.49 -10.45 -17.42
CA ALA A 50 13.58 -9.81 -16.11
C ALA A 50 15.00 -9.32 -15.77
N GLN A 51 16.02 -9.90 -16.40
CA GLN A 51 17.42 -9.74 -16.00
C GLN A 51 17.88 -8.27 -15.94
N GLN A 52 17.48 -7.45 -16.91
CA GLN A 52 17.88 -6.04 -16.94
C GLN A 52 17.31 -5.25 -15.77
N GLU A 53 16.02 -5.45 -15.45
CA GLU A 53 15.37 -4.77 -14.33
C GLU A 53 15.92 -5.33 -13.01
N ALA A 54 15.99 -6.66 -12.86
CA ALA A 54 16.51 -7.30 -11.66
C ALA A 54 17.95 -6.84 -11.31
N ALA A 55 18.81 -6.65 -12.32
CA ALA A 55 20.20 -6.21 -12.12
C ALA A 55 20.33 -4.85 -11.42
N ILE A 56 19.30 -4.01 -11.47
CA ILE A 56 19.24 -2.69 -10.82
C ILE A 56 18.18 -2.63 -9.70
N ARG A 57 17.76 -3.79 -9.19
CA ARG A 57 16.69 -3.91 -8.18
C ARG A 57 17.01 -4.84 -7.03
N LEU A 58 18.20 -5.44 -6.98
CA LEU A 58 18.61 -6.39 -5.93
C LEU A 58 19.40 -5.75 -4.77
N GLY A 59 19.50 -4.42 -4.70
CA GLY A 59 20.19 -3.74 -3.60
C GLY A 59 19.56 -3.99 -2.22
N TRP A 60 18.26 -4.32 -2.18
CA TRP A 60 17.51 -4.52 -0.93
C TRP A 60 18.05 -5.64 -0.06
N LEU A 61 18.64 -6.68 -0.69
CA LEU A 61 19.26 -7.80 0.00
C LEU A 61 20.30 -7.37 1.04
N ASN A 62 21.00 -6.26 0.79
CA ASN A 62 22.09 -5.79 1.65
C ASN A 62 21.69 -4.62 2.57
N LEU A 63 20.45 -4.10 2.48
CA LEU A 63 20.00 -2.95 3.29
C LEU A 63 20.18 -3.11 4.81
N PRO A 64 20.00 -4.30 5.42
CA PRO A 64 20.28 -4.47 6.86
C PRO A 64 21.68 -4.03 7.26
N VAL A 65 22.65 -4.14 6.35
CA VAL A 65 24.05 -3.76 6.54
C VAL A 65 24.35 -2.39 5.94
N SER A 66 24.02 -2.16 4.67
CA SER A 66 24.40 -0.93 3.95
C SER A 66 23.70 0.31 4.48
N SER A 67 22.43 0.21 4.89
CA SER A 67 21.69 1.37 5.42
C SER A 67 22.24 1.88 6.76
N ARG A 68 23.10 1.12 7.45
CA ARG A 68 23.76 1.61 8.67
C ARG A 68 24.65 2.82 8.40
N GLU A 69 25.14 2.99 7.17
CA GLU A 69 25.89 4.17 6.74
C GLU A 69 25.06 5.46 6.78
N LEU A 70 23.72 5.35 6.76
CA LEU A 70 22.80 6.49 6.86
C LEU A 70 22.65 7.00 8.31
N LEU A 71 22.93 6.16 9.32
CA LEU A 71 22.63 6.46 10.73
C LEU A 71 23.28 7.77 11.21
N PRO A 72 24.55 8.09 10.93
CA PRO A 72 25.13 9.36 11.34
C PRO A 72 24.38 10.57 10.77
N LYS A 73 23.96 10.51 9.49
CA LYS A 73 23.25 11.60 8.83
C LYS A 73 21.81 11.73 9.35
N ILE A 74 21.15 10.61 9.58
CA ILE A 74 19.81 10.55 10.20
C ILE A 74 19.86 11.15 11.61
N ASN A 75 20.85 10.79 12.42
CA ASN A 75 21.00 11.31 13.77
C ASN A 75 21.25 12.82 13.78
N GLU A 76 22.10 13.35 12.88
CA GLU A 76 22.30 14.80 12.72
C GLU A 76 20.97 15.51 12.41
N LEU A 77 20.18 14.93 11.50
CA LEU A 77 18.88 15.47 11.11
C LEU A 77 17.88 15.47 12.27
N VAL A 78 17.79 14.37 13.03
CA VAL A 78 16.90 14.24 14.19
C VAL A 78 17.29 15.22 15.29
N GLU A 79 18.57 15.35 15.61
CA GLU A 79 19.04 16.26 16.65
C GLU A 79 18.80 17.72 16.27
N ARG A 80 18.98 18.09 14.99
CA ARG A 80 18.60 19.41 14.49
C ARG A 80 17.10 19.67 14.66
N ALA A 81 16.26 18.75 14.18
CA ALA A 81 14.80 18.88 14.26
C ALA A 81 14.33 19.09 15.71
N ARG A 82 14.86 18.29 16.65
CA ARG A 82 14.58 18.43 18.09
C ARG A 82 15.06 19.77 18.65
N ALA A 83 16.27 20.21 18.30
CA ALA A 83 16.81 21.50 18.76
C ALA A 83 15.96 22.69 18.29
N GLU A 84 15.32 22.57 17.13
CA GLU A 84 14.41 23.56 16.56
C GLU A 84 12.94 23.40 17.02
N GLY A 85 12.65 22.40 17.87
CA GLY A 85 11.29 22.14 18.37
C GLY A 85 10.35 21.50 17.36
N LEU A 86 10.90 20.87 16.31
CA LEU A 86 10.16 20.19 15.25
C LEU A 86 9.87 18.75 15.66
N ASP A 87 8.66 18.48 16.10
CA ASP A 87 8.21 17.16 16.57
C ASP A 87 6.94 16.67 15.87
N HIS A 88 6.43 17.43 14.89
CA HIS A 88 5.31 17.00 14.05
C HIS A 88 5.85 16.61 12.67
N VAL A 89 5.86 15.31 12.37
CA VAL A 89 6.39 14.79 11.09
C VAL A 89 5.24 14.53 10.13
N VAL A 90 5.28 15.19 8.96
CA VAL A 90 4.40 14.90 7.83
C VAL A 90 5.21 14.23 6.74
N LEU A 91 4.78 13.05 6.30
CA LEU A 91 5.39 12.31 5.20
C LEU A 91 4.52 12.43 3.94
N ALA A 92 5.00 13.15 2.93
CA ALA A 92 4.44 13.12 1.59
C ALA A 92 5.14 12.03 0.77
N GLY A 93 4.44 10.92 0.52
CA GLY A 93 4.97 9.75 -0.19
C GLY A 93 3.84 8.89 -0.75
N MET A 94 4.16 7.99 -1.67
CA MET A 94 3.21 7.03 -2.23
C MET A 94 3.80 5.63 -2.25
N GLY A 95 2.95 4.63 -1.99
CA GLY A 95 3.34 3.22 -2.02
C GLY A 95 4.51 2.94 -1.08
N GLY A 96 5.64 2.48 -1.65
CA GLY A 96 6.79 2.04 -0.86
C GLY A 96 7.49 3.18 -0.13
N SER A 97 7.21 4.43 -0.53
CA SER A 97 7.71 5.63 0.13
C SER A 97 6.81 6.14 1.27
N SER A 98 5.70 5.46 1.59
CA SER A 98 4.79 5.81 2.68
C SER A 98 4.42 4.63 3.60
N LEU A 99 4.16 3.46 3.03
CA LEU A 99 3.67 2.28 3.74
C LEU A 99 4.63 1.77 4.83
N ALA A 100 5.91 1.60 4.51
CA ALA A 100 6.88 1.09 5.49
C ALA A 100 7.06 2.05 6.69
N PRO A 101 7.28 3.37 6.50
CA PRO A 101 7.25 4.34 7.60
C PRO A 101 5.98 4.28 8.46
N GLU A 102 4.82 4.13 7.83
CA GLU A 102 3.55 4.03 8.55
C GLU A 102 3.52 2.82 9.48
N VAL A 103 3.91 1.63 9.00
CA VAL A 103 4.01 0.40 9.81
C VAL A 103 5.05 0.54 10.92
N ILE A 104 6.23 1.09 10.61
CA ILE A 104 7.30 1.29 11.59
C ILE A 104 6.84 2.21 12.72
N CYS A 105 6.23 3.34 12.40
CA CYS A 105 5.76 4.31 13.38
C CYS A 105 4.55 3.79 14.16
N ALA A 106 3.58 3.15 13.52
CA ALA A 106 2.42 2.57 14.19
C ALA A 106 2.79 1.43 15.15
N THR A 107 3.79 0.61 14.81
CA THR A 107 4.30 -0.44 15.69
C THR A 107 5.06 0.13 16.89
N ALA A 108 5.77 1.25 16.69
CA ALA A 108 6.55 1.91 17.73
C ALA A 108 5.78 2.97 18.54
N ASP A 109 4.47 3.14 18.28
CA ASP A 109 3.63 4.21 18.85
C ASP A 109 4.23 5.63 18.64
N ALA A 110 4.84 5.85 17.47
CA ALA A 110 5.45 7.12 17.09
C ALA A 110 4.50 7.93 16.19
N PRO A 111 4.30 9.23 16.45
CA PRO A 111 3.36 10.04 15.69
C PRO A 111 3.92 10.38 14.30
N LEU A 112 3.24 9.91 13.26
CA LEU A 112 3.54 10.21 11.86
C LEU A 112 2.26 10.52 11.08
N THR A 113 2.19 11.70 10.46
CA THR A 113 1.10 12.05 9.53
C THR A 113 1.50 11.66 8.12
N VAL A 114 0.84 10.67 7.52
CA VAL A 114 1.12 10.23 6.15
C VAL A 114 0.15 10.88 5.15
N LEU A 115 0.72 11.50 4.11
CA LEU A 115 0.00 12.08 2.97
C LEU A 115 0.24 11.25 1.72
N ASP A 116 -0.58 10.20 1.59
CA ASP A 116 -0.66 9.32 0.42
C ASP A 116 -2.07 9.34 -0.20
N THR A 117 -2.68 10.53 -0.15
CA THR A 117 -4.03 10.84 -0.62
C THR A 117 -4.00 11.97 -1.65
N THR A 118 -5.10 12.19 -2.35
CA THR A 118 -5.37 13.45 -3.05
C THR A 118 -6.70 14.03 -2.61
N ASP A 119 -7.27 13.52 -1.52
CA ASP A 119 -8.49 14.06 -0.94
C ASP A 119 -8.21 15.43 -0.27
N PRO A 120 -8.89 16.51 -0.70
CA PRO A 120 -8.67 17.85 -0.16
C PRO A 120 -8.90 17.95 1.35
N ASP A 121 -9.89 17.24 1.90
CA ASP A 121 -10.25 17.34 3.32
C ASP A 121 -9.12 16.78 4.20
N GLN A 122 -8.51 15.68 3.78
CA GLN A 122 -7.35 15.10 4.45
C GLN A 122 -6.14 16.01 4.47
N VAL A 123 -5.82 16.61 3.32
CA VAL A 123 -4.67 17.52 3.22
C VAL A 123 -4.93 18.78 4.03
N ARG A 124 -6.15 19.31 4.04
CA ARG A 124 -6.55 20.45 4.90
C ARG A 124 -6.40 20.13 6.38
N ARG A 125 -6.81 18.93 6.82
CA ARG A 125 -6.64 18.47 8.21
C ARG A 125 -5.16 18.45 8.62
N ALA A 126 -4.30 17.91 7.76
CA ALA A 126 -2.86 17.87 8.02
C ALA A 126 -2.20 19.27 8.03
N LEU A 127 -2.67 20.20 7.18
CA LEU A 127 -2.18 21.59 7.17
C LEU A 127 -2.58 22.37 8.43
N ALA A 128 -3.72 22.04 9.02
CA ALA A 128 -4.23 22.71 10.21
C ALA A 128 -3.53 22.24 11.51
N ASP A 129 -2.83 21.10 11.50
CA ASP A 129 -2.16 20.56 12.68
C ASP A 129 -0.72 21.12 12.82
N ARG A 130 -0.52 22.04 13.77
CA ARG A 130 0.80 22.46 14.29
C ARG A 130 1.86 22.78 13.22
N ILE A 131 1.50 23.58 12.22
CA ILE A 131 2.40 23.96 11.11
C ILE A 131 3.73 24.57 11.58
N ASP A 132 3.72 25.27 12.72
CA ASP A 132 4.90 25.89 13.35
C ASP A 132 5.91 24.88 13.91
N ARG A 133 5.47 23.66 14.20
CA ARG A 133 6.28 22.54 14.72
C ARG A 133 6.50 21.45 13.67
N THR A 134 5.99 21.67 12.45
CA THR A 134 6.00 20.66 11.40
C THR A 134 7.34 20.60 10.66
N ILE A 135 7.79 19.37 10.40
CA ILE A 135 8.79 19.02 9.39
C ILE A 135 8.13 18.16 8.32
N LEU A 136 8.30 18.52 7.06
CA LEU A 136 7.79 17.78 5.91
C LEU A 136 8.90 16.90 5.32
N VAL A 137 8.67 15.59 5.28
CA VAL A 137 9.48 14.64 4.53
C VAL A 137 8.82 14.40 3.17
N VAL A 138 9.49 14.78 2.09
CA VAL A 138 9.07 14.54 0.71
C VAL A 138 9.83 13.34 0.17
N ALA A 139 9.14 12.21 0.04
CA ALA A 139 9.73 10.93 -0.30
C ALA A 139 9.25 10.47 -1.69
N SER A 140 10.14 10.54 -2.69
CA SER A 140 9.85 10.05 -4.04
C SER A 140 11.14 9.68 -4.76
N LYS A 141 11.21 8.45 -5.28
CA LYS A 141 12.36 7.96 -6.05
C LYS A 141 12.65 8.82 -7.29
N SER A 142 11.63 9.04 -8.11
CA SER A 142 11.77 9.78 -9.37
C SER A 142 11.62 11.28 -9.21
N GLY A 143 10.95 11.74 -8.15
CA GLY A 143 10.55 13.13 -8.02
C GLY A 143 9.40 13.57 -8.92
N THR A 144 8.80 12.63 -9.65
CA THR A 144 7.74 12.91 -10.65
C THR A 144 6.37 12.36 -10.26
N THR A 145 6.25 11.73 -9.09
CA THR A 145 4.98 11.30 -8.50
C THR A 145 4.10 12.53 -8.29
N ILE A 146 2.99 12.63 -9.02
CA ILE A 146 2.17 13.85 -9.11
C ILE A 146 1.55 14.23 -7.77
N GLU A 147 1.20 13.24 -6.95
CA GLU A 147 0.61 13.43 -5.64
C GLU A 147 1.64 13.99 -4.65
N THR A 148 2.82 13.38 -4.59
CA THR A 148 3.94 13.85 -3.76
C THR A 148 4.40 15.26 -4.16
N ASP A 149 4.50 15.55 -5.46
CA ASP A 149 4.79 16.92 -5.95
C ASP A 149 3.71 17.93 -5.52
N SER A 150 2.44 17.51 -5.55
CA SER A 150 1.32 18.35 -5.14
C SER A 150 1.38 18.67 -3.64
N HIS A 151 1.61 17.67 -2.78
CA HIS A 151 1.80 17.87 -1.34
C HIS A 151 2.98 18.80 -1.02
N ARG A 152 4.14 18.59 -1.67
CA ARG A 152 5.31 19.47 -1.51
C ARG A 152 4.95 20.92 -1.82
N ARG A 153 4.31 21.18 -2.97
CA ARG A 153 3.92 22.54 -3.39
C ARG A 153 2.96 23.19 -2.42
N ILE A 154 1.98 22.44 -1.93
CA ILE A 154 0.98 22.90 -0.97
C ILE A 154 1.65 23.28 0.36
N TYR A 155 2.50 22.40 0.91
CA TYR A 155 3.21 22.70 2.17
C TYR A 155 4.22 23.83 2.03
N GLU A 156 4.92 23.92 0.90
CA GLU A 156 5.80 25.06 0.63
C GLU A 156 5.05 26.39 0.68
N GLN A 157 3.84 26.44 0.09
CA GLN A 157 3.00 27.63 0.16
C GLN A 157 2.53 27.88 1.60
N ALA A 158 2.06 26.84 2.29
CA ALA A 158 1.60 26.96 3.68
C ALA A 158 2.70 27.45 4.64
N PHE A 159 3.93 26.96 4.50
CA PHE A 159 5.06 27.46 5.28
C PHE A 159 5.33 28.94 4.98
N ARG A 160 5.37 29.34 3.70
CA ARG A 160 5.57 30.74 3.32
C ARG A 160 4.47 31.64 3.87
N ASP A 161 3.22 31.21 3.80
CA ASP A 161 2.06 31.94 4.34
C ASP A 161 2.13 32.09 5.87
N ALA A 162 2.70 31.10 6.56
CA ALA A 162 3.00 31.16 7.99
C ALA A 162 4.27 31.96 8.34
N GLY A 163 4.97 32.53 7.36
CA GLY A 163 6.25 33.23 7.57
C GLY A 163 7.43 32.31 7.88
N ILE A 164 7.30 31.02 7.58
CA ILE A 164 8.31 29.98 7.78
C ILE A 164 9.03 29.75 6.45
N ASN A 165 10.36 29.73 6.48
CA ASN A 165 11.15 29.40 5.30
C ASN A 165 11.06 27.89 5.00
N PRO A 166 10.56 27.46 3.84
CA PRO A 166 10.44 26.03 3.52
C PRO A 166 11.77 25.28 3.54
N ALA A 167 12.90 25.96 3.27
CA ALA A 167 14.23 25.35 3.30
C ALA A 167 14.57 24.73 4.67
N ASP A 168 14.06 25.32 5.74
CA ASP A 168 14.32 24.89 7.10
C ASP A 168 13.37 23.75 7.54
N ARG A 169 12.28 23.50 6.80
CA ARG A 169 11.22 22.54 7.17
C ARG A 169 11.07 21.35 6.25
N ILE A 170 11.70 21.37 5.07
CA ILE A 170 11.56 20.31 4.07
C ILE A 170 12.82 19.44 4.03
N VAL A 171 12.60 18.14 4.21
CA VAL A 171 13.57 17.07 3.99
C VAL A 171 13.15 16.26 2.79
N VAL A 172 14.06 16.05 1.86
CA VAL A 172 13.83 15.27 0.64
C VAL A 172 14.56 13.95 0.74
N VAL A 173 13.83 12.86 0.51
CA VAL A 173 14.38 11.51 0.32
C VAL A 173 14.14 11.10 -1.12
N THR A 174 15.21 10.90 -1.88
CA THR A 174 15.15 10.69 -3.34
C THR A 174 16.38 9.92 -3.83
N ASP A 175 16.34 9.48 -5.09
CA ASP A 175 17.49 8.86 -5.73
C ASP A 175 18.56 9.88 -6.17
N PRO A 176 19.83 9.46 -6.23
CA PRO A 176 20.91 10.24 -6.83
C PRO A 176 20.63 10.53 -8.32
N GLY A 177 20.90 11.74 -8.76
CA GLY A 177 20.68 12.24 -10.11
C GLY A 177 19.22 12.56 -10.46
N SER A 178 18.27 12.40 -9.54
CA SER A 178 16.85 12.61 -9.79
C SER A 178 16.52 14.10 -10.03
N PRO A 179 15.43 14.41 -10.78
CA PRO A 179 14.90 15.77 -10.85
C PRO A 179 14.59 16.39 -9.48
N LEU A 180 14.15 15.59 -8.51
CA LEU A 180 13.86 16.06 -7.16
C LEU A 180 15.12 16.36 -6.36
N GLU A 181 16.22 15.64 -6.54
CA GLU A 181 17.51 16.01 -5.92
C GLU A 181 17.96 17.40 -6.39
N ARG A 182 17.90 17.67 -7.69
CA ARG A 182 18.27 18.99 -8.25
C ARG A 182 17.37 20.09 -7.71
N LEU A 183 16.06 19.89 -7.78
CA LEU A 183 15.08 20.84 -7.24
C LEU A 183 15.32 21.12 -5.77
N ALA A 184 15.55 20.08 -4.97
CA ALA A 184 15.78 20.19 -3.54
C ALA A 184 17.06 20.96 -3.24
N THR A 185 18.13 20.66 -3.97
CA THR A 185 19.42 21.38 -3.87
C THR A 185 19.25 22.86 -4.21
N ASP A 186 18.59 23.17 -5.33
CA ASP A 186 18.37 24.54 -5.79
C ASP A 186 17.48 25.35 -4.82
N ALA A 187 16.53 24.67 -4.17
CA ALA A 187 15.64 25.26 -3.17
C ALA A 187 16.24 25.32 -1.75
N GLY A 188 17.41 24.71 -1.52
CA GLY A 188 18.07 24.66 -0.22
C GLY A 188 17.48 23.66 0.77
N TYR A 189 16.69 22.67 0.30
CA TYR A 189 16.15 21.61 1.15
C TYR A 189 17.26 20.67 1.63
N THR A 190 17.04 20.06 2.79
CA THR A 190 17.90 18.97 3.24
C THR A 190 17.65 17.74 2.36
N VAL A 191 18.70 17.16 1.78
CA VAL A 191 18.60 15.96 0.93
C VAL A 191 19.24 14.76 1.60
N VAL A 192 18.53 13.63 1.61
CA VAL A 192 19.06 12.30 1.95
C VAL A 192 18.89 11.40 0.74
N LEU A 193 20.00 10.88 0.21
CA LEU A 193 19.99 10.02 -0.97
C LEU A 193 19.73 8.57 -0.58
N ALA A 194 18.85 7.91 -1.34
CA ALA A 194 18.60 6.47 -1.25
C ALA A 194 19.53 5.66 -2.17
N ASP A 195 19.51 4.34 -2.04
CA ASP A 195 20.17 3.43 -2.99
C ASP A 195 19.31 3.30 -4.28
N PRO A 196 19.80 3.75 -5.45
CA PRO A 196 19.04 3.68 -6.69
C PRO A 196 18.77 2.24 -7.15
N ASN A 197 19.53 1.26 -6.65
CA ASN A 197 19.39 -0.17 -6.97
C ASN A 197 18.31 -0.88 -6.15
N VAL A 198 17.48 -0.13 -5.42
CA VAL A 198 16.39 -0.66 -4.60
C VAL A 198 15.04 -0.25 -5.19
N GLY A 199 14.15 -1.21 -5.44
CA GLY A 199 12.78 -0.93 -5.88
C GLY A 199 11.93 -0.31 -4.76
N GLY A 200 10.91 0.48 -5.10
CA GLY A 200 10.11 1.22 -4.10
C GLY A 200 9.48 0.34 -3.03
N ARG A 201 8.78 -0.73 -3.41
CA ARG A 201 8.17 -1.69 -2.46
C ARG A 201 9.18 -2.57 -1.69
N TYR A 202 10.45 -2.55 -2.09
CA TYR A 202 11.58 -3.25 -1.46
C TYR A 202 12.47 -2.28 -0.65
N SER A 203 11.95 -1.10 -0.29
CA SER A 203 12.74 0.00 0.26
C SER A 203 12.50 0.25 1.75
N ALA A 204 11.83 -0.68 2.44
CA ALA A 204 11.44 -0.54 3.84
C ALA A 204 12.63 -0.25 4.77
N LEU A 205 13.78 -0.88 4.50
CA LEU A 205 15.02 -0.69 5.27
C LEU A 205 15.98 0.32 4.63
N SER A 206 15.54 1.11 3.66
CA SER A 206 16.34 2.16 3.01
C SER A 206 16.08 3.54 3.61
N ALA A 207 16.70 4.60 3.06
CA ALA A 207 16.40 5.99 3.45
C ALA A 207 14.89 6.31 3.44
N PHE A 208 14.10 5.69 2.53
CA PHE A 208 12.65 5.91 2.46
C PHE A 208 11.90 5.46 3.72
N GLY A 209 12.29 4.32 4.31
CA GLY A 209 11.72 3.83 5.56
C GLY A 209 12.33 4.50 6.79
N LEU A 210 13.66 4.66 6.80
CA LEU A 210 14.40 5.03 8.00
C LEU A 210 14.33 6.53 8.32
N VAL A 211 14.39 7.42 7.33
CA VAL A 211 14.42 8.88 7.57
C VAL A 211 13.12 9.39 8.22
N PRO A 212 11.92 9.17 7.65
CA PRO A 212 10.69 9.64 8.29
C PRO A 212 10.46 8.98 9.66
N SER A 213 10.77 7.69 9.81
CA SER A 213 10.57 6.96 11.06
C SER A 213 11.49 7.48 12.19
N ALA A 214 12.76 7.74 11.88
CA ALA A 214 13.69 8.29 12.85
C ALA A 214 13.32 9.72 13.27
N LEU A 215 12.87 10.55 12.32
CA LEU A 215 12.32 11.88 12.61
C LEU A 215 11.10 11.81 13.52
N ALA A 216 10.23 10.81 13.34
CA ALA A 216 9.07 10.57 14.21
C ALA A 216 9.45 10.03 15.60
N GLY A 217 10.72 9.66 15.80
CA GLY A 217 11.27 9.22 17.10
C GLY A 217 11.59 7.74 17.21
N VAL A 218 11.44 6.96 16.13
CA VAL A 218 11.70 5.51 16.16
C VAL A 218 13.20 5.20 16.16
N ASN A 219 13.61 4.20 16.95
CA ASN A 219 14.98 3.67 16.94
C ASN A 219 15.24 2.80 15.69
N VAL A 220 15.57 3.45 14.58
CA VAL A 220 15.79 2.75 13.30
C VAL A 220 17.07 1.90 13.27
N ALA A 221 18.01 2.10 14.19
CA ALA A 221 19.19 1.24 14.29
C ALA A 221 18.83 -0.17 14.79
N GLU A 222 17.88 -0.26 15.72
CA GLU A 222 17.35 -1.53 16.21
C GLU A 222 16.58 -2.28 15.12
N LEU A 223 15.83 -1.56 14.27
CA LEU A 223 15.16 -2.17 13.11
C LEU A 223 16.17 -2.84 12.16
N LEU A 224 17.31 -2.20 11.93
CA LEU A 224 18.40 -2.78 11.12
C LEU A 224 19.08 -3.96 11.84
N ASP A 225 19.27 -3.90 13.16
CA ASP A 225 19.80 -5.01 13.95
C ASP A 225 18.89 -6.25 13.86
N GLN A 226 17.57 -6.06 13.97
CA GLN A 226 16.57 -7.12 13.80
C GLN A 226 16.66 -7.76 12.41
N ALA A 227 16.73 -6.96 11.35
CA ALA A 227 16.84 -7.44 9.98
C ALA A 227 18.15 -8.21 9.73
N ALA A 228 19.26 -7.73 10.32
CA ALA A 228 20.58 -8.36 10.18
C ALA A 228 20.63 -9.79 10.73
N THR A 229 19.77 -10.13 11.70
CA THR A 229 19.69 -11.50 12.25
C THR A 229 19.28 -12.54 11.19
N VAL A 230 18.44 -12.16 10.24
CA VAL A 230 17.98 -13.06 9.15
C VAL A 230 18.88 -12.95 7.93
N HIS A 231 19.53 -11.80 7.71
CA HIS A 231 20.46 -11.57 6.60
C HIS A 231 21.51 -12.70 6.46
N GLU A 232 22.03 -13.23 7.58
CA GLU A 232 23.02 -14.32 7.58
C GLU A 232 22.48 -15.69 7.11
N THR A 233 21.16 -15.80 6.94
CA THR A 233 20.47 -17.04 6.55
C THR A 233 20.05 -17.06 5.08
N LEU A 234 20.04 -15.91 4.39
CA LEU A 234 19.45 -15.75 3.05
C LEU A 234 20.05 -16.69 1.99
N GLY A 235 21.32 -17.09 2.13
CA GLY A 235 22.00 -18.00 1.21
C GLY A 235 21.88 -19.49 1.57
N ARG A 236 21.24 -19.83 2.69
CA ARG A 236 21.19 -21.22 3.19
C ARG A 236 20.06 -21.99 2.53
N SER A 237 20.30 -23.29 2.29
CA SER A 237 19.29 -24.22 1.78
C SER A 237 18.31 -24.71 2.85
N GLU A 238 18.67 -24.57 4.13
CA GLU A 238 17.88 -24.97 5.30
C GLU A 238 17.88 -23.84 6.35
N GLY A 239 16.79 -23.70 7.10
CA GLY A 239 16.65 -22.67 8.14
C GLY A 239 16.67 -21.25 7.57
N ASN A 240 16.19 -21.09 6.34
CA ASN A 240 16.03 -19.82 5.66
C ASN A 240 14.53 -19.46 5.63
N PRO A 241 14.06 -18.60 6.54
CA PRO A 241 12.63 -18.31 6.64
C PRO A 241 12.08 -17.61 5.40
N GLY A 242 12.89 -16.81 4.69
CA GLY A 242 12.48 -16.22 3.41
C GLY A 242 12.23 -17.28 2.33
N LEU A 243 13.06 -18.32 2.28
CA LEU A 243 12.87 -19.44 1.36
C LEU A 243 11.63 -20.27 1.73
N GLU A 244 11.45 -20.57 3.01
CA GLU A 244 10.31 -21.34 3.53
C GLU A 244 8.98 -20.64 3.23
N LEU A 245 8.86 -19.37 3.59
CA LEU A 245 7.66 -18.58 3.31
C LEU A 245 7.43 -18.42 1.80
N GLY A 246 8.47 -18.08 1.03
CA GLY A 246 8.35 -17.89 -0.42
C GLY A 246 7.94 -19.17 -1.16
N ALA A 247 8.44 -20.32 -0.71
CA ALA A 247 8.05 -21.62 -1.23
C ALA A 247 6.59 -21.94 -0.93
N ALA A 248 6.12 -21.68 0.30
CA ALA A 248 4.72 -21.88 0.67
C ALA A 248 3.77 -20.99 -0.14
N LEU A 249 4.08 -19.69 -0.25
CA LEU A 249 3.31 -18.73 -1.06
C LEU A 249 3.23 -19.16 -2.53
N GLY A 250 4.38 -19.43 -3.15
CA GLY A 250 4.44 -19.81 -4.57
C GLY A 250 3.80 -21.17 -4.86
N ALA A 251 4.04 -22.18 -4.01
CA ALA A 251 3.48 -23.51 -4.19
C ALA A 251 1.96 -23.53 -4.00
N ALA A 252 1.44 -22.80 -3.00
CA ALA A 252 0.00 -22.65 -2.78
C ALA A 252 -0.67 -21.98 -4.00
N ALA A 253 -0.10 -20.88 -4.51
CA ALA A 253 -0.62 -20.20 -5.68
C ALA A 253 -0.62 -21.10 -6.94
N LEU A 254 0.45 -21.87 -7.18
CA LEU A 254 0.51 -22.85 -8.26
C LEU A 254 -0.50 -24.01 -8.09
N ALA A 255 -0.90 -24.30 -6.86
CA ALA A 255 -1.93 -25.28 -6.53
C ALA A 255 -3.36 -24.70 -6.57
N GLY A 256 -3.54 -23.44 -6.97
CA GLY A 256 -4.83 -22.77 -7.07
C GLY A 256 -5.27 -22.04 -5.79
N ARG A 257 -4.38 -21.91 -4.79
CA ARG A 257 -4.58 -21.09 -3.60
C ARG A 257 -3.85 -19.76 -3.71
N ASP A 258 -4.32 -18.90 -4.60
CA ASP A 258 -3.70 -17.62 -4.94
C ASP A 258 -4.29 -16.42 -4.19
N LYS A 259 -5.25 -16.64 -3.28
CA LYS A 259 -5.82 -15.62 -2.40
C LYS A 259 -5.14 -15.69 -1.04
N LEU A 260 -4.30 -14.71 -0.73
CA LEU A 260 -3.52 -14.66 0.50
C LEU A 260 -4.30 -13.89 1.57
N ILE A 261 -4.82 -14.60 2.57
CA ILE A 261 -5.40 -13.98 3.77
C ILE A 261 -4.28 -13.73 4.77
N LEU A 262 -4.13 -12.49 5.21
CA LEU A 262 -3.17 -12.09 6.24
C LEU A 262 -3.91 -11.90 7.55
N ASP A 263 -3.66 -12.80 8.51
CA ASP A 263 -4.20 -12.72 9.86
C ASP A 263 -3.15 -12.13 10.79
N ASP A 264 -3.43 -10.94 11.33
CA ASP A 264 -2.60 -10.26 12.32
C ASP A 264 -3.30 -10.06 13.66
N SER A 265 -4.39 -10.81 13.92
CA SER A 265 -5.27 -10.63 15.09
C SER A 265 -4.57 -10.71 16.46
N VAL A 266 -3.44 -11.41 16.53
CA VAL A 266 -2.60 -11.53 17.75
C VAL A 266 -1.24 -10.85 17.62
N SER A 267 -0.97 -10.22 16.48
CA SER A 267 0.29 -9.52 16.19
C SER A 267 0.42 -8.28 17.08
N GLN A 268 1.65 -7.95 17.46
CA GLN A 268 1.99 -6.65 18.06
C GLN A 268 2.58 -5.67 17.02
N ILE A 269 2.60 -6.08 15.75
CA ILE A 269 3.11 -5.28 14.64
C ILE A 269 1.91 -4.70 13.89
N ASN A 270 1.66 -3.40 14.11
CA ASN A 270 0.47 -2.73 13.59
C ASN A 270 0.65 -2.36 12.11
N GLY A 271 -0.32 -2.73 11.27
CA GLY A 271 -0.37 -2.34 9.85
C GLY A 271 0.55 -3.12 8.92
N LEU A 272 1.27 -4.14 9.41
CA LEU A 272 2.15 -4.97 8.57
C LEU A 272 1.43 -5.61 7.37
N PRO A 273 0.17 -6.10 7.49
CA PRO A 273 -0.57 -6.61 6.34
C PRO A 273 -0.72 -5.63 5.17
N ASP A 274 -0.92 -4.33 5.43
CA ASP A 274 -1.07 -3.32 4.37
C ASP A 274 0.23 -3.14 3.57
N TRP A 275 1.38 -3.23 4.23
CA TRP A 275 2.68 -3.19 3.54
C TRP A 275 2.94 -4.48 2.74
N ILE A 276 2.60 -5.65 3.31
CA ILE A 276 2.69 -6.93 2.60
C ILE A 276 1.76 -6.94 1.38
N GLU A 277 0.57 -6.35 1.47
CA GLU A 277 -0.37 -6.22 0.37
C GLU A 277 0.29 -5.57 -0.84
N GLN A 278 0.91 -4.40 -0.65
CA GLN A 278 1.65 -3.74 -1.72
C GLN A 278 2.75 -4.64 -2.27
N LEU A 279 3.60 -5.17 -1.37
CA LEU A 279 4.77 -5.93 -1.76
C LEU A 279 4.38 -7.09 -2.66
N ILE A 280 3.38 -7.88 -2.27
CA ILE A 280 2.97 -9.09 -2.99
C ILE A 280 2.14 -8.74 -4.23
N ALA A 281 1.14 -7.86 -4.11
CA ALA A 281 0.25 -7.55 -5.23
C ALA A 281 1.01 -6.90 -6.39
N GLU A 282 1.91 -5.95 -6.10
CA GLU A 282 2.67 -5.24 -7.13
C GLU A 282 3.83 -6.10 -7.69
N SER A 283 4.42 -6.98 -6.88
CA SER A 283 5.47 -7.90 -7.36
C SER A 283 4.89 -9.06 -8.17
N THR A 284 3.72 -9.58 -7.81
CA THR A 284 3.22 -10.83 -8.38
C THR A 284 2.11 -10.64 -9.43
N GLY A 285 1.32 -9.58 -9.34
CA GLY A 285 0.15 -9.34 -10.18
C GLY A 285 0.47 -8.90 -11.60
N LYS A 286 0.98 -9.80 -12.45
CA LYS A 286 1.38 -9.53 -13.83
C LYS A 286 1.31 -10.78 -14.71
N SER A 287 1.24 -10.55 -16.02
CA SER A 287 1.17 -11.63 -17.02
C SER A 287 0.00 -12.62 -16.79
N GLY A 288 -1.13 -12.13 -16.26
CA GLY A 288 -2.30 -12.96 -15.98
C GLY A 288 -2.13 -13.89 -14.77
N ARG A 289 -1.08 -13.70 -13.97
CA ARG A 289 -0.75 -14.45 -12.75
C ARG A 289 -0.63 -13.49 -11.57
N GLY A 290 -0.63 -14.05 -10.36
CA GLY A 290 -0.29 -13.31 -9.16
C GLY A 290 -0.96 -13.90 -7.93
N ILE A 291 -0.52 -13.44 -6.77
CA ILE A 291 -1.15 -13.70 -5.47
C ILE A 291 -1.94 -12.45 -5.12
N LEU A 292 -3.23 -12.58 -4.82
CA LEU A 292 -4.06 -11.49 -4.32
C LEU A 292 -3.99 -11.46 -2.79
N PRO A 293 -3.36 -10.47 -2.18
CA PRO A 293 -3.47 -10.28 -0.74
C PRO A 293 -4.84 -9.72 -0.41
N VAL A 294 -5.43 -10.22 0.67
CA VAL A 294 -6.72 -9.80 1.20
C VAL A 294 -6.50 -9.47 2.67
N VAL A 295 -6.44 -8.18 2.98
CA VAL A 295 -6.18 -7.67 4.33
C VAL A 295 -7.50 -7.51 5.10
N ALA A 296 -7.44 -7.73 6.41
CA ALA A 296 -8.57 -7.57 7.33
C ALA A 296 -9.80 -8.38 6.90
N ALA A 297 -9.59 -9.60 6.42
CA ALA A 297 -10.63 -10.51 5.97
C ALA A 297 -10.54 -11.86 6.67
N GLU A 298 -11.71 -12.47 6.90
CA GLU A 298 -11.81 -13.84 7.34
C GLU A 298 -11.82 -14.77 6.11
N PRO A 299 -11.31 -16.01 6.24
CA PRO A 299 -11.43 -17.01 5.17
C PRO A 299 -12.90 -17.26 4.81
N ASN A 300 -13.21 -17.22 3.53
CA ASN A 300 -14.57 -17.45 3.02
C ASN A 300 -14.87 -18.94 2.73
N GLY A 301 -13.85 -19.81 2.75
CA GLY A 301 -14.03 -21.25 2.58
C GLY A 301 -14.14 -21.72 1.13
N ALA A 302 -13.84 -20.86 0.16
CA ALA A 302 -13.79 -21.19 -1.26
C ALA A 302 -12.72 -22.21 -1.64
N GLY A 303 -11.71 -22.41 -0.79
CA GLY A 303 -10.62 -23.36 -0.99
C GLY A 303 -9.48 -22.86 -1.89
N ASP A 304 -9.56 -21.62 -2.39
CA ASP A 304 -8.51 -20.89 -3.11
C ASP A 304 -7.71 -19.92 -2.20
N GLU A 305 -7.90 -20.05 -0.88
CA GLU A 305 -7.26 -19.21 0.12
C GLU A 305 -6.04 -19.90 0.77
N LEU A 306 -4.97 -19.13 0.96
CA LEU A 306 -3.86 -19.43 1.85
C LEU A 306 -3.90 -18.44 3.02
N VAL A 307 -4.09 -18.95 4.24
CA VAL A 307 -4.04 -18.14 5.45
C VAL A 307 -2.62 -18.13 6.01
N VAL A 308 -2.02 -16.94 6.09
CA VAL A 308 -0.74 -16.70 6.75
C VAL A 308 -0.98 -15.85 7.99
N SER A 309 -0.70 -16.43 9.17
CA SER A 309 -0.84 -15.73 10.45
C SER A 309 0.48 -15.07 10.87
N ILE A 310 0.41 -13.83 11.36
CA ILE A 310 1.53 -13.04 11.85
C ILE A 310 1.53 -13.15 13.38
N GLY A 311 2.45 -13.96 13.91
CA GLY A 311 2.54 -14.25 15.35
C GLY A 311 1.52 -15.25 15.90
N GLY A 312 0.42 -15.52 15.20
CA GLY A 312 -0.62 -16.46 15.60
C GLY A 312 -0.49 -17.87 15.00
N GLU A 313 -1.57 -18.64 15.05
CA GLU A 313 -1.66 -19.97 14.44
C GLU A 313 -2.38 -19.87 13.09
N GLY A 314 -1.76 -20.39 12.03
CA GLY A 314 -2.36 -20.43 10.69
C GLY A 314 -1.82 -21.62 9.88
N ALA A 315 -2.27 -21.73 8.62
CA ALA A 315 -1.71 -22.73 7.70
C ALA A 315 -0.20 -22.51 7.51
N VAL A 316 0.20 -21.25 7.45
CA VAL A 316 1.58 -20.80 7.65
C VAL A 316 1.58 -19.75 8.76
N THR A 317 2.54 -19.83 9.67
CA THR A 317 2.77 -18.81 10.69
C THR A 317 4.13 -18.17 10.45
N VAL A 318 4.18 -16.83 10.53
CA VAL A 318 5.42 -16.05 10.52
C VAL A 318 5.50 -15.26 11.81
N SER A 319 6.51 -15.52 12.64
CA SER A 319 6.71 -14.82 13.92
C SER A 319 8.11 -14.24 14.00
N GLY A 320 8.28 -13.08 14.63
CA GLY A 320 9.56 -12.40 14.75
C GLY A 320 9.42 -10.88 14.72
N PRO A 321 10.52 -10.14 14.95
CA PRO A 321 10.51 -8.69 15.03
C PRO A 321 10.31 -8.02 13.66
N LEU A 322 9.79 -6.79 13.66
CA LEU A 322 9.41 -6.05 12.45
C LEU A 322 10.57 -5.91 11.44
N GLY A 323 11.79 -5.60 11.89
CA GLY A 323 12.93 -5.45 10.99
C GLY A 323 13.25 -6.74 10.23
N ALA A 324 13.11 -7.89 10.88
CA ALA A 324 13.27 -9.20 10.26
C ALA A 324 12.10 -9.53 9.31
N GLN A 325 10.88 -9.16 9.67
CA GLN A 325 9.69 -9.36 8.82
C GLN A 325 9.86 -8.68 7.45
N PHE A 326 10.31 -7.42 7.41
CA PHE A 326 10.52 -6.72 6.14
C PHE A 326 11.42 -7.51 5.18
N LEU A 327 12.61 -7.93 5.64
CA LEU A 327 13.55 -8.67 4.80
C LEU A 327 13.01 -10.05 4.38
N VAL A 328 12.33 -10.75 5.28
CA VAL A 328 11.77 -12.08 5.00
C VAL A 328 10.66 -12.02 3.97
N TRP A 329 9.72 -11.08 4.10
CA TRP A 329 8.64 -10.93 3.14
C TRP A 329 9.15 -10.47 1.78
N GLU A 330 10.13 -9.56 1.73
CA GLU A 330 10.80 -9.16 0.48
C GLU A 330 11.43 -10.37 -0.23
N TYR A 331 12.20 -11.18 0.52
CA TYR A 331 12.82 -12.39 0.00
C TYR A 331 11.81 -13.43 -0.44
N ALA A 332 10.80 -13.70 0.38
CA ALA A 332 9.72 -14.64 0.09
C ALA A 332 8.97 -14.25 -1.18
N THR A 333 8.71 -12.96 -1.39
CA THR A 333 8.05 -12.43 -2.59
C THR A 333 8.90 -12.68 -3.84
N ALA A 334 10.23 -12.49 -3.74
CA ALA A 334 11.15 -12.74 -4.85
C ALA A 334 11.21 -14.25 -5.22
N VAL A 335 11.21 -15.12 -4.21
CA VAL A 335 11.13 -16.59 -4.38
C VAL A 335 9.79 -17.02 -4.98
N ALA A 336 8.66 -16.50 -4.48
CA ALA A 336 7.35 -16.77 -5.03
C ALA A 336 7.26 -16.32 -6.51
N GLY A 337 7.84 -15.17 -6.84
CA GLY A 337 7.96 -14.69 -8.22
C GLY A 337 8.74 -15.66 -9.12
N ARG A 338 9.81 -16.28 -8.61
CA ARG A 338 10.58 -17.31 -9.34
C ARG A 338 9.72 -18.54 -9.66
N LEU A 339 8.96 -19.02 -8.68
CA LEU A 339 8.05 -20.18 -8.84
C LEU A 339 6.91 -19.87 -9.81
N LEU A 340 6.34 -18.68 -9.72
CA LEU A 340 5.27 -18.21 -10.60
C LEU A 340 5.75 -17.84 -12.01
N GLY A 341 7.06 -17.79 -12.26
CA GLY A 341 7.65 -17.47 -13.56
C GLY A 341 7.38 -16.02 -13.98
N ILE A 342 7.52 -15.08 -13.04
CA ILE A 342 7.28 -13.65 -13.23
C ILE A 342 8.46 -12.84 -12.71
N ASP A 343 8.65 -11.64 -13.25
CA ASP A 343 9.60 -10.64 -12.75
C ASP A 343 9.02 -9.94 -11.51
N PRO A 344 9.56 -10.14 -10.29
CA PRO A 344 9.00 -9.52 -9.09
C PRO A 344 9.31 -8.03 -8.97
N PHE A 345 10.18 -7.45 -9.80
CA PHE A 345 10.71 -6.10 -9.60
C PHE A 345 10.14 -5.02 -10.53
N ASN A 346 9.57 -5.41 -11.67
CA ASN A 346 8.90 -4.45 -12.57
C ASN A 346 7.44 -4.14 -12.17
N GLN A 347 6.80 -3.18 -12.84
CA GLN A 347 5.39 -2.81 -12.64
C GLN A 347 4.77 -2.18 -13.90
N PRO A 348 4.61 -2.95 -14.99
CA PRO A 348 4.23 -2.38 -16.29
C PRO A 348 2.79 -1.84 -16.35
N ASN A 349 1.89 -2.33 -15.49
CA ASN A 349 0.45 -2.09 -15.65
C ASN A 349 -0.09 -0.89 -14.86
N VAL A 350 0.76 -0.17 -14.13
CA VAL A 350 0.38 1.10 -13.48
C VAL A 350 0.52 2.32 -14.40
N ALA A 351 1.26 2.19 -15.51
CA ALA A 351 1.58 3.31 -16.40
C ALA A 351 0.33 3.88 -17.11
N GLU A 352 -0.61 3.03 -17.49
CA GLU A 352 -1.82 3.43 -18.22
C GLU A 352 -2.72 4.34 -17.38
N SER A 353 -3.01 3.98 -16.12
CA SER A 353 -3.80 4.84 -15.24
C SER A 353 -3.16 6.23 -15.08
N LYS A 354 -1.82 6.31 -15.01
CA LYS A 354 -1.06 7.58 -14.93
C LYS A 354 -1.17 8.40 -16.22
N GLN A 355 -1.10 7.75 -17.38
CA GLN A 355 -1.25 8.39 -18.69
C GLN A 355 -2.68 8.92 -18.87
N ASN A 356 -3.69 8.12 -18.55
CA ASN A 356 -5.10 8.51 -18.60
C ASN A 356 -5.37 9.70 -17.67
N THR A 357 -4.84 9.65 -16.43
CA THR A 357 -4.94 10.77 -15.47
C THR A 357 -4.36 12.05 -16.07
N SER A 358 -3.18 11.97 -16.66
CA SER A 358 -2.49 13.13 -17.26
C SER A 358 -3.24 13.69 -18.47
N ALA A 359 -3.84 12.84 -19.30
CA ALA A 359 -4.69 13.24 -20.41
C ALA A 359 -5.95 13.98 -19.91
N ILE A 360 -6.64 13.43 -18.91
CA ILE A 360 -7.82 14.05 -18.31
C ILE A 360 -7.49 15.41 -17.68
N LEU A 361 -6.34 15.54 -17.00
CA LEU A 361 -5.91 16.83 -16.45
C LEU A 361 -5.58 17.87 -17.52
N ALA A 362 -5.16 17.44 -18.71
CA ALA A 362 -4.86 18.33 -19.83
C ALA A 362 -6.12 18.74 -20.61
N GLU A 363 -7.08 17.84 -20.75
CA GLU A 363 -8.29 18.02 -21.56
C GLU A 363 -9.48 18.55 -20.76
N GLY A 364 -9.50 18.32 -19.44
CA GLY A 364 -10.62 18.58 -18.54
C GLY A 364 -11.34 17.30 -18.13
N LEU A 365 -12.06 17.36 -17.01
CA LEU A 365 -12.88 16.23 -16.55
C LEU A 365 -14.00 15.96 -17.59
N PRO A 366 -14.18 14.71 -18.05
CA PRO A 366 -15.23 14.39 -19.00
C PRO A 366 -16.61 14.53 -18.37
N GLU A 367 -17.55 15.13 -19.13
CA GLU A 367 -18.96 15.13 -18.76
C GLU A 367 -19.61 13.81 -19.21
N ALA A 368 -20.29 13.13 -18.29
CA ALA A 368 -21.08 11.94 -18.57
C ALA A 368 -22.39 12.01 -17.78
N ALA A 369 -23.48 11.55 -18.37
CA ALA A 369 -24.73 11.35 -17.63
C ALA A 369 -24.65 10.05 -16.82
N PRO A 370 -25.15 10.00 -15.58
CA PRO A 370 -25.22 8.77 -14.82
C PRO A 370 -26.18 7.78 -15.48
N ALA A 371 -25.83 6.49 -15.40
CA ALA A 371 -26.70 5.39 -15.84
C ALA A 371 -27.88 5.18 -14.88
N LEU A 372 -27.67 5.44 -13.58
CA LEU A 372 -28.69 5.38 -12.54
C LEU A 372 -28.43 6.47 -11.50
N VAL A 373 -29.49 7.03 -10.93
CA VAL A 373 -29.43 7.93 -9.77
C VAL A 373 -30.33 7.36 -8.67
N ASP A 374 -29.77 7.12 -7.50
CA ASP A 374 -30.50 6.64 -6.32
C ASP A 374 -30.11 7.48 -5.10
N GLY A 375 -31.00 8.41 -4.74
CA GLY A 375 -30.76 9.36 -3.66
C GLY A 375 -29.52 10.24 -3.91
N PRO A 376 -28.57 10.33 -2.97
CA PRO A 376 -27.33 11.12 -3.11
C PRO A 376 -26.22 10.41 -3.91
N VAL A 377 -26.55 9.35 -4.65
CA VAL A 377 -25.58 8.52 -5.37
C VAL A 377 -25.91 8.46 -6.86
N GLU A 378 -24.94 8.84 -7.67
CA GLU A 378 -24.94 8.71 -9.12
C GLU A 378 -24.08 7.51 -9.55
N VAL A 379 -24.59 6.66 -10.43
CA VAL A 379 -23.93 5.41 -10.84
C VAL A 379 -23.50 5.48 -12.31
N TYR A 380 -22.28 5.05 -12.59
CA TYR A 380 -21.65 5.06 -13.92
C TYR A 380 -20.97 3.71 -14.20
N GLY A 381 -20.68 3.41 -15.47
CA GLY A 381 -19.96 2.20 -15.88
C GLY A 381 -20.89 1.03 -16.22
N ASP A 382 -20.46 -0.18 -15.90
CA ASP A 382 -21.13 -1.44 -16.26
C ASP A 382 -22.34 -1.75 -15.36
N VAL A 383 -23.37 -0.89 -15.42
CA VAL A 383 -24.59 -1.02 -14.63
C VAL A 383 -25.55 -2.02 -15.28
N PRO A 384 -26.16 -2.97 -14.54
CA PRO A 384 -27.18 -3.86 -15.09
C PRO A 384 -28.38 -3.09 -15.66
N ASP A 385 -28.85 -3.47 -16.86
CA ASP A 385 -29.92 -2.76 -17.58
C ASP A 385 -31.25 -2.67 -16.80
N ASP A 386 -31.51 -3.62 -15.89
CA ASP A 386 -32.73 -3.71 -15.09
C ASP A 386 -32.58 -3.15 -13.67
N ALA A 387 -31.41 -2.60 -13.31
CA ALA A 387 -31.15 -2.05 -11.98
C ALA A 387 -31.96 -0.78 -11.73
N LYS A 388 -32.67 -0.74 -10.58
CA LYS A 388 -33.53 0.39 -10.19
C LYS A 388 -32.99 1.18 -9.02
N ASP A 389 -32.15 0.56 -8.22
CA ASP A 389 -31.55 1.13 -7.01
C ASP A 389 -30.15 0.55 -6.77
N LEU A 390 -29.45 1.04 -5.75
CA LEU A 390 -28.11 0.56 -5.42
C LEU A 390 -28.10 -0.91 -4.99
N THR A 391 -29.19 -1.45 -4.43
CA THR A 391 -29.26 -2.86 -4.02
C THR A 391 -29.23 -3.77 -5.25
N ASP A 392 -29.91 -3.40 -6.35
CA ASP A 392 -29.82 -4.10 -7.63
C ASP A 392 -28.40 -4.04 -8.22
N VAL A 393 -27.75 -2.88 -8.18
CA VAL A 393 -26.38 -2.69 -8.69
C VAL A 393 -25.38 -3.55 -7.90
N LEU A 394 -25.45 -3.53 -6.57
CA LEU A 394 -24.58 -4.36 -5.72
C LEU A 394 -24.83 -5.85 -5.94
N THR A 395 -26.08 -6.27 -6.13
CA THR A 395 -26.43 -7.65 -6.49
C THR A 395 -25.81 -8.04 -7.83
N GLY A 396 -25.88 -7.15 -8.83
CA GLY A 396 -25.26 -7.35 -10.14
C GLY A 396 -23.74 -7.51 -10.06
N LEU A 397 -23.07 -6.67 -9.28
CA LEU A 397 -21.62 -6.76 -9.02
C LEU A 397 -21.24 -8.11 -8.39
N LEU A 398 -21.95 -8.54 -7.34
CA LEU A 398 -21.69 -9.82 -6.68
C LEU A 398 -21.89 -11.00 -7.63
N ARG A 399 -22.92 -10.97 -8.47
CA ARG A 399 -23.18 -12.01 -9.48
C ARG A 399 -22.15 -12.03 -10.62
N ALA A 400 -21.51 -10.90 -10.89
CA ALA A 400 -20.50 -10.79 -11.93
C ALA A 400 -19.14 -11.36 -11.50
N VAL A 401 -18.92 -11.59 -10.20
CA VAL A 401 -17.67 -12.17 -9.69
C VAL A 401 -17.53 -13.61 -10.17
N PRO A 402 -16.47 -13.97 -10.91
CA PRO A 402 -16.22 -15.35 -11.33
C PRO A 402 -15.97 -16.30 -10.15
N ASP A 403 -16.11 -17.62 -10.40
CA ASP A 403 -15.88 -18.65 -9.39
C ASP A 403 -14.43 -18.66 -8.84
N ASP A 404 -13.45 -18.16 -9.58
CA ASP A 404 -12.05 -18.02 -9.14
C ASP A 404 -11.67 -16.55 -8.84
N GLY A 405 -12.68 -15.68 -8.78
CA GLY A 405 -12.54 -14.24 -8.78
C GLY A 405 -12.65 -13.55 -7.43
N TYR A 406 -12.69 -12.22 -7.48
CA TYR A 406 -12.82 -11.34 -6.31
C TYR A 406 -13.55 -10.05 -6.68
N LEU A 407 -14.10 -9.40 -5.65
CA LEU A 407 -14.63 -8.05 -5.74
C LEU A 407 -13.64 -7.07 -5.08
N ALA A 408 -13.35 -5.95 -5.72
CA ALA A 408 -12.54 -4.89 -5.15
C ALA A 408 -13.35 -3.60 -4.97
N VAL A 409 -13.39 -3.09 -3.74
CA VAL A 409 -13.96 -1.78 -3.41
C VAL A 409 -12.86 -0.73 -3.37
N LEU A 410 -12.94 0.27 -4.23
CA LEU A 410 -11.89 1.26 -4.48
C LEU A 410 -12.40 2.67 -4.17
N ALA A 411 -12.03 3.23 -3.02
CA ALA A 411 -12.64 4.46 -2.50
C ALA A 411 -11.71 5.69 -2.61
N TYR A 412 -12.12 6.69 -3.38
CA TYR A 412 -11.49 8.02 -3.47
C TYR A 412 -12.27 9.00 -2.60
N LEU A 413 -12.08 8.88 -1.28
CA LEU A 413 -12.74 9.68 -0.24
C LEU A 413 -11.76 9.92 0.92
N ASP A 414 -12.15 10.77 1.87
CA ASP A 414 -11.44 10.95 3.13
C ASP A 414 -11.63 9.74 4.07
N ARG A 415 -10.57 8.96 4.26
CA ARG A 415 -10.44 7.85 5.23
C ARG A 415 -10.67 8.21 6.70
N TRP A 416 -10.59 9.49 7.05
CA TRP A 416 -10.76 9.99 8.42
C TRP A 416 -12.14 10.61 8.67
N ALA A 417 -12.95 10.82 7.62
CA ALA A 417 -14.23 11.53 7.73
C ALA A 417 -15.23 10.86 8.68
N ALA A 418 -15.16 9.54 8.84
CA ALA A 418 -16.01 8.82 9.80
C ALA A 418 -15.73 9.28 11.25
N PHE A 419 -14.48 9.63 11.58
CA PHE A 419 -14.08 10.04 12.92
C PHE A 419 -14.46 11.49 13.25
N ASP A 420 -14.82 12.30 12.25
CA ASP A 420 -15.29 13.67 12.43
C ASP A 420 -16.78 13.74 12.82
N GLN A 421 -17.50 12.61 12.80
CA GLN A 421 -18.91 12.60 13.13
C GLN A 421 -19.14 13.10 14.56
N PRO A 422 -20.14 13.98 14.80
CA PRO A 422 -20.43 14.46 16.14
C PRO A 422 -20.81 13.29 17.06
N THR A 423 -20.05 13.11 18.13
CA THR A 423 -20.31 12.09 19.14
C THR A 423 -20.61 12.73 20.50
N PRO A 424 -21.48 12.12 21.32
CA PRO A 424 -21.71 12.58 22.69
C PRO A 424 -20.40 12.60 23.50
N PRO A 425 -20.15 13.61 24.36
CA PRO A 425 -18.90 13.71 25.13
C PRO A 425 -18.58 12.50 26.02
N ASP A 426 -19.62 11.78 26.46
CA ASP A 426 -19.53 10.62 27.35
C ASP A 426 -19.94 9.32 26.64
N ALA A 427 -19.93 9.29 25.30
CA ALA A 427 -20.26 8.07 24.54
C ALA A 427 -19.30 6.93 24.89
N ALA A 428 -19.86 5.74 25.11
CA ALA A 428 -19.05 4.55 25.33
C ALA A 428 -18.25 4.21 24.06
N LEU A 429 -17.11 3.53 24.21
CA LEU A 429 -16.27 3.12 23.07
C LEU A 429 -17.06 2.30 22.02
N ASP A 430 -17.98 1.46 22.47
CA ASP A 430 -18.84 0.67 21.59
C ASP A 430 -19.79 1.57 20.77
N GLU A 431 -20.36 2.61 21.38
CA GLU A 431 -21.23 3.58 20.70
C GLU A 431 -20.44 4.39 19.66
N LEU A 432 -19.21 4.79 19.99
CA LEU A 432 -18.30 5.47 19.05
C LEU A 432 -17.97 4.56 17.85
N THR A 433 -17.63 3.31 18.14
CA THR A 433 -17.27 2.31 17.12
C THR A 433 -18.44 2.05 16.17
N GLU A 434 -19.65 1.90 16.68
CA GLU A 434 -20.86 1.75 15.87
C GLU A 434 -21.14 2.99 15.01
N ALA A 435 -21.00 4.18 15.57
CA ALA A 435 -21.19 5.43 14.84
C ALA A 435 -20.19 5.60 13.71
N TRP A 436 -18.91 5.33 13.96
CA TRP A 436 -17.86 5.37 12.93
C TRP A 436 -18.10 4.32 11.86
N ALA A 437 -18.40 3.07 12.24
CA ALA A 437 -18.71 2.02 11.28
C ALA A 437 -19.94 2.34 10.40
N ALA A 438 -20.92 3.08 10.95
CA ALA A 438 -22.08 3.53 10.19
C ALA A 438 -21.80 4.69 9.21
N ALA A 439 -20.65 5.35 9.34
CA ALA A 439 -20.21 6.48 8.51
C ALA A 439 -18.95 6.18 7.67
N ASP A 440 -18.31 5.03 7.87
CA ASP A 440 -17.10 4.62 7.17
C ASP A 440 -17.42 3.80 5.90
N PRO A 441 -17.03 4.24 4.70
CA PRO A 441 -17.18 3.43 3.49
C PRO A 441 -16.40 2.11 3.53
N ALA A 442 -15.36 1.97 4.36
CA ALA A 442 -14.64 0.70 4.54
C ALA A 442 -15.53 -0.42 5.09
N THR A 443 -16.58 -0.06 5.85
CA THR A 443 -17.61 -1.01 6.34
C THR A 443 -18.31 -1.74 5.19
N LEU A 444 -18.37 -1.16 4.00
CA LEU A 444 -18.98 -1.78 2.82
C LEU A 444 -18.33 -3.13 2.49
N ARG A 445 -17.00 -3.24 2.67
CA ARG A 445 -16.27 -4.49 2.41
C ARG A 445 -16.85 -5.65 3.20
N ALA A 446 -17.01 -5.50 4.51
CA ALA A 446 -17.55 -6.55 5.37
C ALA A 446 -19.01 -6.89 5.04
N LEU A 447 -19.83 -5.87 4.75
CA LEU A 447 -21.23 -6.06 4.36
C LEU A 447 -21.40 -6.82 3.04
N LEU A 448 -20.46 -6.66 2.10
CA LEU A 448 -20.46 -7.38 0.84
C LEU A 448 -19.84 -8.77 0.99
N ALA A 449 -18.76 -8.91 1.77
CA ALA A 449 -18.08 -10.18 2.00
C ALA A 449 -19.02 -11.24 2.58
N VAL A 450 -19.94 -10.88 3.49
CA VAL A 450 -20.93 -11.83 4.04
C VAL A 450 -22.01 -12.29 3.03
N ARG A 451 -22.03 -11.75 1.81
CA ARG A 451 -23.00 -12.10 0.74
C ARG A 451 -22.38 -12.89 -0.40
N THR A 452 -21.10 -13.23 -0.30
CA THR A 452 -20.40 -13.97 -1.36
C THR A 452 -19.38 -14.91 -0.75
N ASP A 453 -19.20 -16.08 -1.35
CA ASP A 453 -18.13 -17.01 -1.01
C ASP A 453 -16.82 -16.63 -1.75
N ARG A 454 -16.64 -15.35 -2.10
CA ARG A 454 -15.49 -14.84 -2.84
C ARG A 454 -14.82 -13.71 -2.07
N PRO A 455 -13.49 -13.52 -2.17
CA PRO A 455 -12.82 -12.43 -1.48
C PRO A 455 -13.37 -11.06 -1.88
N VAL A 456 -13.51 -10.18 -0.89
CA VAL A 456 -13.81 -8.76 -1.10
C VAL A 456 -12.66 -7.93 -0.53
N THR A 457 -11.94 -7.23 -1.39
CA THR A 457 -10.85 -6.33 -1.00
C THR A 457 -11.34 -4.89 -0.88
N PHE A 458 -10.59 -4.06 -0.17
CA PHE A 458 -10.85 -2.63 -0.05
C PHE A 458 -9.55 -1.85 -0.21
N GLY A 459 -9.56 -0.76 -0.99
CA GLY A 459 -8.39 0.09 -1.19
C GLY A 459 -8.73 1.57 -1.24
N TRP A 460 -7.98 2.38 -0.50
CA TRP A 460 -8.07 3.84 -0.56
C TRP A 460 -7.34 4.40 -1.79
N GLY A 461 -8.02 5.20 -2.59
CA GLY A 461 -7.47 5.88 -3.75
C GLY A 461 -6.86 7.24 -3.37
N PRO A 462 -5.74 7.65 -3.97
CA PRO A 462 -4.96 6.94 -4.99
C PRO A 462 -3.92 5.95 -4.45
N ARG A 463 -3.80 5.76 -3.12
CA ARG A 463 -2.81 4.85 -2.50
C ARG A 463 -2.78 3.46 -3.16
N TYR A 464 -3.94 2.83 -3.37
CA TYR A 464 -4.03 1.50 -3.97
C TYR A 464 -3.45 1.44 -5.40
N LEU A 465 -3.40 2.56 -6.14
CA LEU A 465 -2.79 2.60 -7.47
C LEU A 465 -1.29 2.30 -7.45
N HIS A 466 -0.65 2.52 -6.30
CA HIS A 466 0.74 2.21 -6.01
C HIS A 466 0.90 0.95 -5.14
N SER A 467 -0.18 0.19 -4.94
CA SER A 467 -0.25 -1.11 -4.25
C SER A 467 -0.91 -2.14 -5.19
N THR A 468 -2.15 -2.54 -4.90
CA THR A 468 -2.93 -3.56 -5.62
C THR A 468 -3.29 -3.18 -7.06
N GLY A 469 -3.17 -1.90 -7.45
CA GLY A 469 -3.48 -1.42 -8.79
C GLY A 469 -2.75 -2.18 -9.90
N GLN A 470 -1.50 -2.60 -9.66
CA GLN A 470 -0.76 -3.47 -10.58
C GLN A 470 -1.44 -4.83 -10.74
N TYR A 471 -1.87 -5.47 -9.65
CA TYR A 471 -2.60 -6.75 -9.68
C TYR A 471 -3.95 -6.61 -10.38
N HIS A 472 -4.74 -5.58 -10.06
CA HIS A 472 -6.05 -5.36 -10.66
C HIS A 472 -6.02 -5.27 -12.19
N LYS A 473 -4.90 -4.81 -12.75
CA LYS A 473 -4.72 -4.61 -14.19
C LYS A 473 -3.87 -5.69 -14.87
N GLY A 474 -2.88 -6.25 -14.17
CA GLY A 474 -1.90 -7.18 -14.70
C GLY A 474 -2.08 -8.64 -14.27
N GLY A 475 -2.80 -8.87 -13.17
CA GLY A 475 -3.09 -10.20 -12.64
C GLY A 475 -4.15 -10.97 -13.43
N PRO A 476 -4.63 -12.12 -12.91
CA PRO A 476 -5.64 -12.95 -13.56
C PRO A 476 -6.90 -12.15 -13.94
N GLN A 477 -7.61 -12.54 -15.02
CA GLN A 477 -8.82 -11.86 -15.52
C GLN A 477 -10.09 -12.26 -14.75
N ASN A 478 -10.09 -12.02 -13.44
CA ASN A 478 -11.12 -12.51 -12.53
C ASN A 478 -11.57 -11.47 -11.48
N GLY A 479 -11.22 -10.19 -11.66
CA GLY A 479 -11.60 -9.10 -10.76
C GLY A 479 -12.83 -8.34 -11.25
N VAL A 480 -13.72 -7.99 -10.33
CA VAL A 480 -14.85 -7.05 -10.51
C VAL A 480 -14.63 -5.84 -9.59
N PHE A 481 -14.93 -4.63 -10.08
CA PHE A 481 -14.52 -3.40 -9.40
C PHE A 481 -15.70 -2.48 -9.09
N LEU A 482 -15.79 -2.09 -7.82
CA LEU A 482 -16.67 -1.02 -7.35
C LEU A 482 -15.82 0.19 -6.96
N GLN A 483 -15.87 1.25 -7.74
CA GLN A 483 -15.20 2.51 -7.42
C GLN A 483 -16.16 3.47 -6.71
N ILE A 484 -15.73 4.09 -5.62
CA ILE A 484 -16.48 5.11 -4.89
C ILE A 484 -15.74 6.44 -5.03
N THR A 485 -16.44 7.48 -5.45
CA THR A 485 -15.91 8.86 -5.54
C THR A 485 -16.90 9.80 -4.87
N GLY A 486 -16.50 11.03 -4.53
CA GLY A 486 -17.42 11.99 -3.93
C GLY A 486 -17.17 13.42 -4.36
N ALA A 487 -18.22 14.23 -4.35
CA ALA A 487 -18.15 15.65 -4.60
C ALA A 487 -17.23 16.33 -3.57
N VAL A 488 -16.41 17.28 -4.02
CA VAL A 488 -15.54 18.09 -3.17
C VAL A 488 -16.19 19.45 -2.97
N THR A 489 -16.42 19.83 -1.72
CA THR A 489 -17.04 21.11 -1.35
C THR A 489 -15.99 22.20 -1.07
N GLU A 490 -14.89 21.85 -0.40
CA GLU A 490 -13.75 22.72 -0.14
C GLU A 490 -12.48 22.14 -0.76
N ASP A 491 -12.06 22.72 -1.89
CA ASP A 491 -10.91 22.20 -2.63
C ASP A 491 -9.58 22.89 -2.24
N VAL A 492 -8.47 22.22 -2.53
CA VAL A 492 -7.11 22.73 -2.31
C VAL A 492 -6.41 22.94 -3.65
N PRO A 493 -6.06 24.19 -4.03
CA PRO A 493 -5.30 24.44 -5.24
C PRO A 493 -3.89 23.90 -5.11
N VAL A 494 -3.30 23.41 -6.22
CA VAL A 494 -1.90 22.96 -6.24
C VAL A 494 -1.02 24.08 -6.81
N PRO A 495 -0.15 24.73 -6.01
CA PRO A 495 0.63 25.87 -6.46
C PRO A 495 1.48 25.60 -7.71
N GLY A 496 1.28 26.40 -8.76
CA GLY A 496 1.99 26.28 -10.03
C GLY A 496 1.48 25.15 -10.94
N LYS A 497 0.29 24.58 -10.67
CA LYS A 497 -0.39 23.62 -11.54
C LYS A 497 -1.77 24.15 -11.95
N PRO A 498 -2.32 23.70 -13.10
CA PRO A 498 -3.63 24.15 -13.58
C PRO A 498 -4.82 23.41 -12.95
N TYR A 499 -4.58 22.59 -11.92
CA TYR A 499 -5.57 21.75 -11.27
C TYR A 499 -5.51 21.89 -9.74
N SER A 500 -6.62 21.55 -9.09
CA SER A 500 -6.74 21.37 -7.64
C SER A 500 -6.58 19.90 -7.24
N LEU A 501 -6.53 19.62 -5.93
CA LEU A 501 -6.51 18.25 -5.41
C LEU A 501 -7.80 17.49 -5.74
N GLY A 502 -8.98 18.10 -5.63
CA GLY A 502 -10.25 17.48 -6.00
C GLY A 502 -10.31 17.13 -7.49
N THR A 503 -9.80 18.02 -8.35
CA THR A 503 -9.67 17.75 -9.79
C THR A 503 -8.71 16.58 -10.05
N LEU A 504 -7.56 16.56 -9.36
CA LEU A 504 -6.58 15.47 -9.45
C LEU A 504 -7.17 14.13 -8.98
N GLN A 505 -7.87 14.10 -7.85
CA GLN A 505 -8.50 12.91 -7.30
C GLN A 505 -9.52 12.32 -8.29
N MET A 506 -10.40 13.17 -8.86
CA MET A 506 -11.38 12.71 -9.85
C MET A 506 -10.69 12.23 -11.14
N ALA A 507 -9.66 12.94 -11.62
CA ALA A 507 -8.90 12.51 -12.80
C ALA A 507 -8.19 11.16 -12.57
N GLN A 508 -7.69 10.90 -11.36
CA GLN A 508 -7.10 9.61 -11.00
C GLN A 508 -8.13 8.49 -10.98
N ALA A 509 -9.32 8.76 -10.41
CA ALA A 509 -10.41 7.79 -10.38
C ALA A 509 -10.87 7.41 -11.80
N LEU A 510 -11.13 8.41 -12.64
CA LEU A 510 -11.54 8.18 -14.03
C LEU A 510 -10.43 7.57 -14.88
N GLY A 511 -9.18 7.97 -14.66
CA GLY A 511 -8.03 7.42 -15.36
C GLY A 511 -7.81 5.94 -15.06
N ASP A 512 -8.04 5.52 -13.82
CA ASP A 512 -7.99 4.11 -13.42
C ASP A 512 -9.20 3.32 -13.95
N ALA A 513 -10.41 3.87 -13.86
CA ALA A 513 -11.61 3.26 -14.43
C ALA A 513 -11.46 3.03 -15.95
N GLY A 514 -10.85 3.98 -16.67
CA GLY A 514 -10.52 3.82 -18.09
C GLY A 514 -9.51 2.70 -18.36
N ALA A 515 -8.51 2.52 -17.49
CA ALA A 515 -7.52 1.45 -17.61
C ALA A 515 -8.09 0.05 -17.30
N LEU A 516 -9.09 -0.01 -16.41
CA LEU A 516 -9.88 -1.24 -16.17
C LEU A 516 -10.75 -1.56 -17.39
N ALA A 517 -11.50 -0.58 -17.88
CA ALA A 517 -12.40 -0.72 -19.02
C ALA A 517 -11.64 -1.14 -20.31
N SER A 518 -10.46 -0.56 -20.58
CA SER A 518 -9.63 -0.94 -21.74
C SER A 518 -9.20 -2.41 -21.73
N ARG A 519 -9.26 -3.07 -20.56
CA ARG A 519 -8.93 -4.48 -20.32
C ARG A 519 -10.17 -5.36 -20.19
N GLY A 520 -11.36 -4.83 -20.43
CA GLY A 520 -12.61 -5.56 -20.23
C GLY A 520 -12.80 -6.03 -18.79
N ARG A 521 -12.33 -5.24 -17.82
CA ARG A 521 -12.55 -5.49 -16.39
C ARG A 521 -13.89 -4.85 -15.99
N PRO A 522 -14.88 -5.62 -15.51
CA PRO A 522 -16.17 -5.06 -15.11
C PRO A 522 -16.00 -4.03 -14.01
N ALA A 523 -16.46 -2.80 -14.23
CA ALA A 523 -16.29 -1.72 -13.27
C ALA A 523 -17.54 -0.84 -13.19
N VAL A 524 -18.00 -0.61 -11.95
CA VAL A 524 -19.06 0.35 -11.63
C VAL A 524 -18.48 1.45 -10.76
N ARG A 525 -18.78 2.71 -11.08
CA ARG A 525 -18.42 3.86 -10.25
C ARG A 525 -19.68 4.45 -9.61
N MET A 526 -19.67 4.56 -8.29
CA MET A 526 -20.68 5.24 -7.49
C MET A 526 -20.11 6.60 -7.04
N HIS A 527 -20.70 7.69 -7.51
CA HIS A 527 -20.33 9.06 -7.18
C HIS A 527 -21.30 9.63 -6.14
N LEU A 528 -20.77 10.05 -5.00
CA LEU A 528 -21.51 10.63 -3.89
C LEU A 528 -21.65 12.14 -4.10
N THR A 529 -22.84 12.62 -4.41
CA THR A 529 -23.09 14.08 -4.57
C THR A 529 -23.04 14.81 -3.23
N ASP A 530 -23.33 14.09 -2.15
CA ASP A 530 -23.07 14.45 -0.76
C ASP A 530 -22.33 13.27 -0.13
N ARG A 531 -21.09 13.48 0.35
CA ARG A 531 -20.24 12.39 0.84
C ARG A 531 -20.86 11.66 2.04
N THR A 532 -21.35 12.41 3.03
CA THR A 532 -21.90 11.82 4.26
C THR A 532 -23.21 11.08 4.00
N ALA A 533 -24.17 11.72 3.32
CA ALA A 533 -25.44 11.09 2.97
C ALA A 533 -25.23 9.93 1.99
N GLY A 534 -24.27 10.07 1.07
CA GLY A 534 -23.85 9.05 0.11
C GLY A 534 -23.35 7.78 0.76
N VAL A 535 -22.40 7.88 1.70
CA VAL A 535 -21.90 6.71 2.44
C VAL A 535 -23.02 6.03 3.22
N ALA A 536 -23.84 6.81 3.94
CA ALA A 536 -24.97 6.26 4.67
C ALA A 536 -25.95 5.50 3.75
N HIS A 537 -26.24 6.03 2.56
CA HIS A 537 -27.12 5.41 1.56
C HIS A 537 -26.51 4.12 0.98
N LEU A 538 -25.22 4.12 0.67
CA LEU A 538 -24.48 2.93 0.23
C LEU A 538 -24.52 1.80 1.27
N LEU A 539 -24.20 2.12 2.52
CA LEU A 539 -24.19 1.14 3.61
C LEU A 539 -25.60 0.61 3.89
N ALA A 540 -26.63 1.46 3.79
CA ALA A 540 -28.01 1.03 3.89
C ALA A 540 -28.41 0.07 2.75
N ALA A 541 -28.02 0.36 1.51
CA ALA A 541 -28.29 -0.50 0.37
C ALA A 541 -27.61 -1.88 0.51
N ALA A 542 -26.35 -1.91 0.98
CA ALA A 542 -25.62 -3.15 1.22
C ALA A 542 -26.19 -3.98 2.38
N ARG A 543 -26.75 -3.34 3.42
CA ARG A 543 -27.45 -4.04 4.51
C ARG A 543 -28.74 -4.72 4.06
N ARG A 544 -29.38 -4.25 2.99
CA ARG A 544 -30.63 -4.83 2.44
C ARG A 544 -30.42 -6.04 1.51
N LEU A 545 -29.19 -6.32 1.07
CA LEU A 545 -28.85 -7.52 0.31
C LEU A 545 -29.22 -8.81 1.06
#